data_AF-A0A6A2ZUJ7-F1
#
_entry.id   AF-A0A6A2ZUJ7-F1
#
_cell.length_a   1.000
_cell.length_b   1.000
_cell.length_c   1.000
_cell.angle_alpha   90.00
_cell.angle_beta   90.00
_cell.angle_gamma   90.00
#
_symmetry.space_group_name_H-M   'P 1'
#
loop_
_entity.id
_entity.type
_entity.pdbx_description
1 polymer ?
#
loop_
_entity_poly.entity_id
_entity_poly.type
_entity_poly.pdbx_seq_one_letter_code
_entity_poly.pdbx_strand_id
1 'polypeptide(L)'
;MGSGSLAAMAVFESKYKEGLTRDEGIQLVAEAICSGFFNDLGSGSNVDICVITMGGKEYLRNHLQPNPRTYTSSKGYSFPKKTSQ
;
A
#
# COMPACT_ATOMS: atom_id res chain seq x y z
N MET A 1 12.10 -4.25 0.63
CA MET A 1 11.93 -5.44 -0.23
C MET A 1 11.18 -6.51 0.56
N GLY A 2 10.40 -7.37 -0.11
CA GLY A 2 9.45 -8.31 0.52
C GLY A 2 8.85 -9.27 -0.51
N SER A 3 7.81 -10.03 -0.16
CA SER A 3 7.22 -11.09 -1.00
C SER A 3 6.65 -10.60 -2.33
N GLY A 4 6.06 -9.40 -2.38
CA GLY A 4 5.54 -8.78 -3.60
C GLY A 4 6.58 -8.06 -4.49
N SER A 5 7.88 -8.23 -4.23
CA SER A 5 8.92 -7.43 -4.90
C SER A 5 9.03 -7.68 -6.40
N LEU A 6 8.78 -8.90 -6.87
CA LEU A 6 8.88 -9.23 -8.30
C LEU A 6 7.78 -8.53 -9.12
N ALA A 7 6.55 -8.50 -8.60
CA ALA A 7 5.44 -7.80 -9.24
C ALA A 7 5.66 -6.28 -9.26
N ALA A 8 6.23 -5.73 -8.18
CA ALA A 8 6.62 -4.32 -8.14
C ALA A 8 7.76 -3.99 -9.12
N MET A 9 8.77 -4.87 -9.23
CA MET A 9 9.91 -4.66 -10.12
C MET A 9 9.48 -4.63 -11.60
N ALA A 10 8.53 -5.49 -12.00
CA ALA A 10 7.99 -5.48 -13.36
C ALA A 10 7.37 -4.12 -13.76
N VAL A 11 6.79 -3.39 -12.80
CA VAL A 11 6.27 -2.03 -13.04
C VAL A 11 7.42 -1.03 -13.21
N PHE A 12 8.46 -1.12 -12.38
CA PHE A 12 9.63 -0.25 -12.52
C PHE A 12 10.36 -0.48 -13.84
N GLU A 13 10.61 -1.73 -14.23
CA GLU A 13 11.29 -2.06 -15.50
C GLU A 13 10.51 -1.59 -16.74
N SER A 14 9.17 -1.52 -16.66
CA SER A 14 8.33 -1.12 -17.80
C SER A 14 8.08 0.38 -17.88
N LYS A 15 8.09 1.11 -16.77
CA LYS A 15 7.60 2.50 -16.71
C LYS A 15 8.60 3.52 -16.17
N TYR A 16 9.70 3.09 -15.56
CA TYR A 16 10.72 4.02 -15.08
C TYR A 16 11.36 4.76 -16.26
N LYS A 17 11.63 6.05 -16.05
CA LYS A 17 12.43 6.90 -16.95
C LYS A 17 13.26 7.86 -16.11
N GLU A 18 14.37 8.30 -16.67
CA GLU A 18 15.17 9.35 -16.05
C GLU A 18 14.41 10.69 -16.04
N GLY A 19 14.68 11.53 -15.04
CA GLY A 19 14.10 12.87 -14.95
C GLY A 19 12.59 12.91 -14.63
N LEU A 20 12.06 11.88 -13.96
CA LEU A 20 10.68 11.89 -13.46
C LEU A 20 10.42 13.11 -12.57
N THR A 21 9.27 13.74 -12.77
CA THR A 21 8.77 14.76 -11.84
C THR A 21 8.35 14.10 -10.53
N ARG A 22 8.18 14.92 -9.48
CA ARG A 22 7.71 14.47 -8.16
C ARG A 22 6.42 13.65 -8.27
N ASP A 23 5.44 14.14 -9.03
CA ASP A 23 4.12 13.51 -9.12
C ASP A 23 4.16 12.23 -9.98
N GLU A 24 4.94 12.21 -11.06
CA GLU A 24 5.17 10.98 -11.84
C GLU A 24 5.89 9.91 -11.00
N GLY A 25 6.85 10.31 -10.16
CA GLY A 25 7.55 9.40 -9.25
C GLY A 25 6.61 8.81 -8.18
N ILE A 26 5.74 9.64 -7.59
CA ILE A 26 4.71 9.19 -6.65
C ILE A 26 3.77 8.19 -7.33
N GLN A 27 3.28 8.51 -8.54
CA GLN A 27 2.38 7.65 -9.29
C GLN A 27 3.03 6.30 -9.65
N LEU A 28 4.29 6.31 -10.10
CA LEU A 28 5.04 5.10 -10.43
C LEU A 28 5.20 4.18 -9.21
N VAL A 29 5.59 4.74 -8.07
CA VAL A 29 5.75 3.99 -6.82
C VAL A 29 4.41 3.45 -6.32
N ALA A 30 3.35 4.26 -6.39
CA ALA A 30 2.00 3.85 -6.03
C ALA A 30 1.56 2.64 -6.88
N GLU A 31 1.78 2.69 -8.19
CA GLU A 31 1.45 1.60 -9.10
C GLU A 31 2.28 0.33 -8.83
N ALA A 32 3.58 0.47 -8.55
CA ALA A 32 4.44 -0.66 -8.22
C ALA A 32 3.99 -1.37 -6.93
N ILE A 33 3.61 -0.61 -5.89
CA ILE A 33 3.04 -1.17 -4.64
C ILE A 33 1.69 -1.83 -4.93
N CYS A 34 0.86 -1.21 -5.78
CA CYS A 34 -0.42 -1.80 -6.22
C CYS A 34 -0.22 -3.15 -6.90
N SER A 35 0.74 -3.25 -7.82
CA SER A 35 1.10 -4.51 -8.47
C SER A 35 1.57 -5.56 -7.46
N GLY A 36 2.39 -5.15 -6.49
CA GLY A 36 2.82 -6.00 -5.39
C GLY A 36 1.64 -6.60 -4.63
N PHE A 37 0.74 -5.78 -4.10
CA PHE A 37 -0.33 -6.30 -3.25
C PHE A 37 -1.38 -7.10 -4.02
N PHE A 38 -1.75 -6.72 -5.25
CA PHE A 38 -2.78 -7.46 -5.99
C PHE A 38 -2.30 -8.83 -6.46
N ASN A 39 -0.98 -9.04 -6.56
CA ASN A 39 -0.38 -10.27 -7.07
C ASN A 39 0.38 -11.09 -6.01
N ASP A 40 0.51 -10.60 -4.77
CA ASP A 40 1.13 -11.31 -3.65
C ASP A 40 0.19 -11.37 -2.44
N LEU A 41 -0.19 -12.59 -2.05
CA LEU A 41 -1.11 -12.85 -0.92
C LEU A 41 -0.53 -12.43 0.44
N GLY A 42 0.80 -12.35 0.56
CA GLY A 42 1.47 -11.85 1.76
C GLY A 42 1.45 -10.33 1.88
N SER A 43 1.05 -9.63 0.82
CA SER A 43 0.97 -8.17 0.73
C SER A 43 -0.48 -7.70 0.72
N GLY A 44 -0.75 -6.49 1.21
CA GLY A 44 -2.10 -5.95 1.31
C GLY A 44 -2.16 -4.64 2.09
N SER A 45 -3.37 -4.14 2.34
CA SER A 45 -3.66 -2.87 3.03
C SER A 45 -3.54 -1.64 2.11
N ASN A 46 -3.13 -0.51 2.69
CA ASN A 46 -3.07 0.80 2.04
C ASN A 46 -1.67 1.10 1.49
N VAL A 47 -1.58 2.08 0.59
CA VAL A 47 -0.32 2.56 0.02
C VAL A 47 0.14 3.79 0.79
N ASP A 48 1.35 3.72 1.35
CA ASP A 48 2.02 4.82 2.01
C ASP A 48 3.27 5.22 1.22
N ILE A 49 3.49 6.53 1.05
CA ILE A 49 4.64 7.07 0.30
C ILE A 49 5.35 8.12 1.15
N CYS A 50 6.68 8.10 1.14
CA CYS A 50 7.50 9.13 1.77
C CYS A 50 8.31 9.84 0.68
N VAL A 51 8.04 11.12 0.45
CA VAL A 51 8.78 11.95 -0.50
C VAL A 51 9.90 12.65 0.25
N ILE A 52 11.14 12.45 -0.18
CA ILE A 52 12.32 13.06 0.42
C ILE A 52 12.95 13.99 -0.61
N THR A 53 13.07 15.27 -0.28
CA THR A 53 13.70 16.31 -1.10
C THR A 53 14.80 16.99 -0.30
N MET A 54 15.61 17.83 -0.95
CA MET A 54 16.61 18.64 -0.24
C MET A 54 15.98 19.55 0.83
N GLY A 55 14.75 20.02 0.60
CA GLY A 55 14.03 20.90 1.51
C GLY A 55 13.34 20.20 2.70
N GLY A 56 13.35 18.85 2.72
CA GLY A 56 12.72 18.09 3.80
C GLY A 56 12.02 16.83 3.32
N LYS A 57 11.11 16.32 4.17
CA LYS A 57 10.38 15.08 3.94
C LYS A 57 8.88 15.28 4.11
N GLU A 58 8.11 14.53 3.33
CA GLU A 58 6.66 14.52 3.38
C GLU A 58 6.15 13.08 3.42
N TYR A 59 5.25 12.81 4.36
CA TYR A 59 4.63 11.51 4.54
C TYR A 59 3.21 11.52 3.98
N LEU A 60 3.00 10.80 2.90
CA LEU A 60 1.71 10.55 2.28
C LEU A 60 1.17 9.22 2.82
N ARG A 61 0.60 9.26 4.03
CA ARG A 61 -0.06 8.10 4.64
C ARG A 61 -1.45 7.90 4.05
N ASN A 62 -1.80 6.65 3.74
CA ASN A 62 -3.03 6.27 3.03
C ASN A 62 -3.18 7.02 1.71
N HIS A 63 -2.08 7.21 0.98
CA HIS A 63 -2.09 7.86 -0.33
C HIS A 63 -3.10 7.18 -1.27
N LEU A 64 -3.17 5.84 -1.23
CA LEU A 64 -4.25 5.06 -1.84
C LEU A 64 -4.80 4.02 -0.87
N GLN A 65 -6.11 3.84 -0.90
CA GLN A 65 -6.84 2.83 -0.13
C GLN A 65 -7.65 1.94 -1.07
N PRO A 66 -6.99 1.04 -1.83
CA PRO A 66 -7.65 0.28 -2.89
C PRO A 66 -8.65 -0.75 -2.35
N ASN A 67 -8.48 -1.18 -1.10
CA ASN A 67 -9.29 -2.24 -0.48
C ASN A 67 -10.03 -1.72 0.77
N PRO A 68 -11.04 -0.86 0.62
CA PRO A 68 -11.85 -0.43 1.76
C PRO A 68 -12.65 -1.61 2.32
N ARG A 69 -12.78 -1.66 3.64
CA ARG A 69 -13.60 -2.69 4.31
C ARG A 69 -15.08 -2.31 4.19
N THR A 70 -15.80 -2.95 3.29
CA THR A 70 -17.21 -2.62 2.96
C THR A 70 -18.17 -2.85 4.12
N TYR A 71 -17.95 -3.89 4.92
CA TYR A 71 -18.82 -4.25 6.03
C TYR A 71 -18.03 -4.51 7.31
N THR A 72 -18.48 -3.90 8.39
CA THR A 72 -18.09 -4.23 9.76
C THR A 72 -19.37 -4.49 10.55
N SER A 73 -19.40 -5.55 11.36
CA SER A 73 -20.54 -5.78 12.24
C SER A 73 -20.55 -4.64 13.27
N SER A 74 -21.47 -3.68 13.12
CA SER A 74 -21.61 -2.55 14.04
C SER A 74 -21.97 -3.00 15.46
N LYS A 75 -22.64 -4.15 15.59
CA LYS A 75 -22.98 -4.77 16.88
C LYS A 75 -21.82 -5.52 17.53
N GLY A 76 -20.74 -5.81 16.80
CA GLY A 76 -19.64 -6.66 17.28
C GLY A 76 -20.11 -8.08 17.64
N TYR A 77 -19.26 -8.83 18.33
CA TYR A 77 -19.62 -10.10 18.97
C TYR A 77 -19.54 -9.93 20.48
N SER A 78 -20.63 -10.22 21.19
CA SER A 78 -20.68 -10.16 22.66
C SER A 78 -20.70 -11.57 23.23
N PHE A 79 -19.67 -11.94 23.96
CA PHE A 79 -19.58 -13.24 24.63
C PHE A 79 -19.89 -13.10 26.13
N PRO A 80 -20.72 -13.98 26.72
CA PRO A 80 -20.98 -13.97 28.15
C PRO A 80 -19.70 -14.35 28.93
N LYS A 81 -19.48 -13.76 30.11
CA LYS A 81 -18.23 -13.89 30.92
C LYS A 81 -17.79 -15.32 31.33
N LYS A 82 -18.55 -16.38 31.00
CA LYS A 82 -18.29 -17.76 31.45
C LYS A 82 -17.96 -18.78 30.33
N THR A 83 -17.65 -18.35 29.11
CA THR A 83 -17.44 -19.27 27.97
C THR A 83 -16.04 -19.88 27.81
N SER A 84 -15.11 -19.62 28.73
CA SER A 84 -13.81 -20.33 28.78
C SER A 84 -13.74 -21.12 30.07
N GLN A 85 -13.65 -22.45 29.98
CA GLN A 85 -13.04 -23.27 31.04
C GLN A 85 -11.55 -23.36 30.82
#